data_AF-A0A7X1CKD7-F1
#
_entry.id   AF-A0A7X1CKD7-F1
#
_cell.length_a   1.000
_cell.length_b   1.000
_cell.length_c   1.000
_cell.angle_alpha   90.00
_cell.angle_beta   90.00
_cell.angle_gamma   90.00
#
_symmetry.space_group_name_H-M   'P 1'
#
loop_
_entity.id
_entity.type
_entity.pdbx_description
1 polymer ?
#
loop_
_entity_poly.entity_id
_entity_poly.type
_entity_poly.pdbx_seq_one_letter_code
_entity_poly.pdbx_strand_id
1 'polypeptide(L)'
;MKKYRNLWITIGTILVLSFIGYIFLFMIPKHNANQAIESYMQEQGVPENQIVSKKIQKNWTIGGYTALVKLKDDSKMDYEYNYDKKFKFPYKVYLIVYKDGSSEEDSEVKYPPLK
;
A
#
# COMPACT_ATOMS: atom_id res chain seq x y z
N MET A 1 -22.68 -8.19 -42.52
CA MET A 1 -22.49 -7.79 -41.10
C MET A 1 -22.42 -8.95 -40.10
N LYS A 2 -23.07 -10.12 -40.32
CA LYS A 2 -23.01 -11.28 -39.38
C LYS A 2 -21.60 -11.82 -39.09
N LYS A 3 -20.67 -11.76 -40.07
CA LYS A 3 -19.30 -12.30 -39.97
C LYS A 3 -18.46 -11.64 -38.86
N TYR A 4 -18.67 -10.35 -38.59
CA TYR A 4 -17.94 -9.63 -37.55
C TYR A 4 -18.69 -9.58 -36.22
N ARG A 5 -19.98 -9.88 -36.19
CA ARG A 5 -20.79 -9.85 -34.97
C ARG A 5 -20.24 -10.78 -33.90
N ASN A 6 -19.87 -12.00 -34.28
CA ASN A 6 -19.29 -12.97 -33.36
C ASN A 6 -17.89 -12.53 -32.90
N LEU A 7 -17.10 -11.89 -33.78
CA LEU A 7 -15.79 -11.34 -33.44
C LEU A 7 -15.88 -10.20 -32.41
N TRP A 8 -16.82 -9.26 -32.60
CA TRP A 8 -17.05 -8.17 -31.64
C TRP A 8 -17.54 -8.67 -30.29
N ILE A 9 -18.38 -9.72 -30.28
CA ILE A 9 -18.79 -10.39 -29.02
C ILE A 9 -17.56 -11.00 -28.34
N THR A 10 -16.72 -11.75 -29.07
CA THR A 10 -15.50 -12.35 -28.49
C THR A 10 -14.54 -11.29 -27.94
N ILE A 11 -14.27 -10.23 -28.69
CA ILE A 11 -13.41 -9.11 -28.23
C ILE A 11 -14.01 -8.46 -26.98
N GLY A 12 -15.32 -8.17 -27.00
CA GLY A 12 -16.02 -7.60 -25.86
C GLY A 12 -15.91 -8.49 -24.62
N THR A 13 -16.10 -9.80 -24.76
CA THR A 13 -15.96 -10.76 -23.67
C THR A 13 -14.52 -10.77 -23.11
N ILE A 14 -13.51 -10.79 -23.96
CA ILE A 14 -12.10 -10.76 -23.52
C ILE A 14 -11.82 -9.47 -22.74
N LEU A 15 -12.26 -8.31 -23.25
CA LEU A 15 -12.05 -7.03 -22.57
C LEU A 15 -12.72 -7.00 -21.19
N VAL A 16 -13.95 -7.51 -21.07
CA VAL A 16 -14.66 -7.59 -19.79
C VAL A 16 -13.93 -8.52 -18.81
N LEU A 17 -13.49 -9.70 -19.26
CA LEU A 17 -12.73 -10.63 -18.42
C LEU A 17 -11.38 -10.05 -17.99
N SER A 18 -10.67 -9.37 -18.88
CA SER A 18 -9.41 -8.68 -18.56
C SER A 18 -9.64 -7.56 -17.53
N PHE A 19 -10.72 -6.79 -17.67
CA PHE A 19 -11.07 -5.72 -16.72
C PHE A 19 -11.41 -6.28 -15.33
N ILE A 20 -12.22 -7.35 -15.26
CA ILE A 20 -12.52 -8.05 -14.02
C ILE A 20 -11.23 -8.57 -13.38
N GLY A 21 -10.38 -9.25 -14.17
CA GLY A 21 -9.08 -9.74 -13.71
C GLY A 21 -8.21 -8.62 -13.14
N TYR A 22 -8.15 -7.47 -13.81
CA TYR A 22 -7.42 -6.31 -13.31
C TYR A 22 -7.93 -5.82 -11.94
N ILE A 23 -9.25 -5.72 -11.76
CA ILE A 23 -9.84 -5.32 -10.49
C ILE A 23 -9.44 -6.28 -9.36
N PHE A 24 -9.61 -7.59 -9.58
CA PHE A 24 -9.34 -8.60 -8.55
C PHE A 24 -7.84 -8.75 -8.24
N LEU A 25 -6.96 -8.64 -9.23
CA LEU A 25 -5.54 -8.87 -9.05
C LEU A 25 -4.77 -7.63 -8.58
N PHE A 26 -5.20 -6.42 -8.97
CA PHE A 26 -4.45 -5.20 -8.69
C PHE A 26 -5.23 -4.20 -7.83
N MET A 27 -6.48 -3.89 -8.21
CA MET A 27 -7.22 -2.80 -7.56
C MET A 27 -7.63 -3.15 -6.12
N ILE A 28 -8.31 -4.29 -5.92
CA ILE A 28 -8.75 -4.72 -4.59
C ILE A 28 -7.56 -4.92 -3.63
N PRO A 29 -6.48 -5.64 -4.01
CA PRO A 29 -5.33 -5.80 -3.12
C PRO A 29 -4.66 -4.49 -2.73
N LYS A 30 -4.58 -3.52 -3.65
CA LYS A 30 -3.99 -2.20 -3.36
C LYS A 30 -4.87 -1.41 -2.40
N HIS A 31 -6.18 -1.45 -2.58
CA HIS A 31 -7.13 -0.78 -1.68
C HIS A 31 -7.04 -1.36 -0.25
N ASN A 32 -7.06 -2.69 -0.12
CA ASN A 32 -6.96 -3.34 1.19
C ASN A 32 -5.64 -3.04 1.90
N ALA A 33 -4.54 -2.96 1.15
CA ALA A 33 -3.25 -2.57 1.71
C ALA A 33 -3.24 -1.11 2.19
N ASN A 34 -3.81 -0.20 1.39
CA ASN A 34 -3.88 1.21 1.77
C ASN A 34 -4.75 1.41 3.02
N GLN A 35 -5.90 0.73 3.12
CA GLN A 35 -6.73 0.77 4.34
C GLN A 35 -5.99 0.22 5.56
N ALA A 36 -5.30 -0.92 5.43
CA ALA A 36 -4.54 -1.48 6.55
C ALA A 36 -3.42 -0.54 7.04
N ILE A 37 -2.75 0.16 6.12
CA ILE A 37 -1.73 1.16 6.45
C ILE A 37 -2.37 2.40 7.09
N GLU A 38 -3.51 2.87 6.59
CA GLU A 38 -4.25 3.99 7.20
C GLU A 38 -4.69 3.67 8.63
N SER A 39 -5.26 2.49 8.87
CA SER A 39 -5.62 2.03 10.22
C SER A 39 -4.39 1.94 11.12
N TYR A 40 -3.28 1.39 10.63
CA TYR A 40 -2.03 1.32 11.38
C TYR A 40 -1.53 2.73 11.78
N MET A 41 -1.51 3.69 10.85
CA MET A 41 -1.09 5.06 11.14
C MET A 41 -2.03 5.76 12.14
N GLN A 42 -3.34 5.52 12.03
CA GLN A 42 -4.32 6.06 12.98
C GLN A 42 -4.11 5.51 14.38
N GLU A 43 -3.90 4.20 14.52
CA GLU A 43 -3.60 3.55 15.80
C GLU A 43 -2.25 3.98 16.38
N GLN A 44 -1.27 4.25 15.51
CA GLN A 44 0.01 4.86 15.86
C GLN A 44 -0.13 6.33 16.33
N GLY A 45 -1.28 6.95 16.11
CA GLY A 45 -1.54 8.33 16.49
C GLY A 45 -0.96 9.36 15.51
N VAL A 46 -0.67 8.96 14.27
CA VAL A 46 -0.22 9.88 13.20
C VAL A 46 -1.43 10.69 12.71
N PRO A 47 -1.47 12.01 12.91
CA PRO A 47 -2.60 12.80 12.48
C PRO A 47 -2.59 13.00 10.96
N GLU A 48 -3.75 12.89 10.30
CA GLU A 48 -3.85 13.03 8.84
C GLU A 48 -3.31 14.38 8.32
N ASN A 49 -3.47 15.45 9.10
CA ASN A 49 -2.97 16.78 8.74
C ASN A 49 -1.44 16.91 8.75
N GLN A 50 -0.73 15.96 9.37
CA GLN A 50 0.73 15.88 9.36
C GLN A 50 1.28 15.16 8.13
N ILE A 51 0.47 14.39 7.41
CA ILE A 51 0.91 13.66 6.23
C ILE A 51 1.13 14.65 5.07
N VAL A 52 2.39 14.83 4.65
CA VAL A 52 2.77 15.63 3.46
C VAL A 52 2.52 14.83 2.20
N SER A 53 2.97 13.58 2.19
CA SER A 53 2.84 12.69 1.04
C SER A 53 2.75 11.25 1.48
N LYS A 54 1.95 10.46 0.76
CA LYS A 54 1.88 9.01 0.89
C LYS A 54 1.93 8.39 -0.51
N LYS A 55 2.96 7.60 -0.79
CA LYS A 55 3.11 6.88 -2.06
C LYS A 55 3.10 5.38 -1.82
N ILE A 56 2.00 4.73 -2.20
CA ILE A 56 1.86 3.27 -2.13
C ILE A 56 2.25 2.59 -3.44
N GLN A 57 3.12 1.60 -3.35
CA GLN A 57 3.63 0.84 -4.49
C GLN A 57 3.60 -0.66 -4.23
N LYS A 58 3.41 -1.44 -5.30
CA LYS A 58 3.46 -2.90 -5.21
C LYS A 58 4.89 -3.32 -4.88
N ASN A 59 5.04 -4.10 -3.82
CA ASN A 59 6.32 -4.70 -3.46
C ASN A 59 6.28 -6.19 -3.81
N TRP A 60 6.98 -6.56 -4.88
CA TRP A 60 7.01 -7.93 -5.37
C TRP A 60 7.83 -8.86 -4.49
N THR A 61 8.86 -8.34 -3.83
CA THR A 61 9.76 -9.09 -2.95
C THR A 61 9.00 -9.69 -1.76
N ILE A 62 8.19 -8.88 -1.08
CA ILE A 62 7.36 -9.35 0.05
C ILE A 62 5.98 -9.85 -0.40
N GLY A 63 5.65 -9.75 -1.69
CA GLY A 63 4.31 -10.08 -2.22
C GLY A 63 3.20 -9.11 -1.77
N GLY A 64 3.58 -7.98 -1.19
CA GLY A 64 2.73 -7.02 -0.49
C GLY A 64 2.66 -5.66 -1.15
N TYR A 65 2.56 -4.61 -0.35
CA TYR A 65 2.62 -3.21 -0.76
C TYR A 65 3.44 -2.42 0.24
N THR A 66 4.19 -1.44 -0.25
CA THR A 66 4.95 -0.52 0.59
C THR A 66 4.40 0.88 0.40
N ALA A 67 4.14 1.60 1.49
CA ALA A 67 3.80 3.01 1.47
C ALA A 67 4.95 3.83 2.07
N LEU A 68 5.50 4.74 1.27
CA LEU A 68 6.44 5.74 1.72
C LEU A 68 5.67 6.99 2.16
N VAL A 69 5.86 7.39 3.40
CA VAL A 69 5.14 8.49 4.04
C VAL A 69 6.13 9.54 4.55
N LYS A 70 5.83 10.80 4.24
CA LYS A 70 6.54 11.97 4.77
C LYS A 70 5.63 12.75 5.69
N LEU A 71 6.12 13.08 6.88
CA LEU A 71 5.39 13.84 7.90
C LEU A 71 5.94 15.27 8.01
N LYS A 72 5.07 16.24 8.29
CA LYS A 72 5.47 17.66 8.44
C LYS A 72 6.30 17.88 9.69
N ASP A 73 5.89 17.21 10.77
CA ASP A 73 6.39 17.38 12.12
C ASP A 73 7.49 16.38 12.50
N ASP A 74 7.88 15.53 11.53
CA ASP A 74 9.08 14.72 11.53
C ASP A 74 9.69 14.61 10.11
N SER A 75 10.01 15.77 9.53
CA SER A 75 10.37 15.91 8.11
C SER A 75 11.71 15.30 7.71
N LYS A 76 12.59 15.02 8.69
CA LYS A 76 13.88 14.37 8.46
C LYS A 76 13.77 12.87 8.30
N MET A 77 12.63 12.30 8.69
CA MET A 77 12.39 10.87 8.65
C MET A 77 11.67 10.45 7.38
N ASP A 78 11.91 9.20 7.00
CA ASP A 78 11.23 8.48 5.92
C ASP A 78 10.51 7.29 6.54
N TYR A 79 9.17 7.36 6.59
CA TYR A 79 8.36 6.28 7.14
C TYR A 79 7.98 5.29 6.04
N GLU A 80 8.45 4.06 6.16
CA GLU A 80 8.17 2.97 5.23
C GLU A 80 7.23 1.94 5.88
N TYR A 81 5.94 2.06 5.55
CA TYR A 81 4.92 1.11 5.99
C TYR A 81 4.82 -0.05 5.00
N ASN A 82 5.10 -1.26 5.46
CA ASN A 82 5.12 -2.46 4.65
C ASN A 82 3.94 -3.36 4.99
N TYR A 83 2.97 -3.42 4.08
CA TYR A 83 1.84 -4.35 4.15
C TYR A 83 2.23 -5.69 3.54
N ASP A 84 2.32 -6.74 4.36
CA ASP A 84 2.50 -8.13 3.91
C ASP A 84 1.27 -8.96 4.28
N LYS A 85 0.64 -9.57 3.27
CA LYS A 85 -0.53 -10.44 3.45
C LYS A 85 -0.22 -11.70 4.27
N LYS A 86 1.03 -12.15 4.26
CA LYS A 86 1.50 -13.36 4.95
C LYS A 86 1.78 -13.08 6.43
N PHE A 87 2.14 -11.84 6.75
CA PHE A 87 2.42 -11.42 8.11
C PHE A 87 1.16 -11.49 8.97
N LYS A 88 1.29 -11.98 10.19
CA LYS A 88 0.20 -12.13 11.14
C LYS A 88 0.63 -11.63 12.52
N PHE A 89 -0.29 -10.88 13.12
CA PHE A 89 -0.34 -10.38 14.50
C PHE A 89 0.57 -9.20 14.90
N PRO A 90 0.01 -8.18 15.60
CA PRO A 90 -1.40 -7.78 15.59
C PRO A 90 -1.81 -7.16 14.23
N TYR A 91 -0.84 -6.65 13.48
CA TYR A 91 -1.04 -5.97 12.21
C TYR A 91 -0.49 -6.76 11.04
N LYS A 92 -1.01 -6.52 9.84
CA LYS A 92 -0.39 -6.98 8.57
C LYS A 92 0.63 -5.96 8.03
N VAL A 93 0.92 -4.94 8.83
CA VAL A 93 1.78 -3.82 8.50
C VAL A 93 2.91 -3.81 9.52
N TYR A 94 4.15 -3.71 9.02
CA TYR A 94 5.30 -3.37 9.84
C TYR A 94 5.91 -2.07 9.33
N LEU A 95 6.52 -1.30 10.23
CA LEU A 95 7.10 -0.01 9.93
C LEU A 95 8.63 -0.12 9.98
N ILE A 96 9.30 0.48 9.01
CA ILE A 96 10.73 0.79 9.06
C ILE A 96 10.85 2.30 8.88
N VAL A 97 11.63 2.95 9.73
CA VAL A 97 11.88 4.39 9.63
C VAL A 97 13.33 4.63 9.27
N TYR A 98 13.56 5.54 8.33
CA TYR A 98 14.90 5.90 7.89
C TYR A 98 15.20 7.37 8.14
N LYS A 99 16.47 7.66 8.40
CA LYS A 99 17.05 9.00 8.45
C LYS A 99 18.33 8.98 7.64
N ASP A 100 18.44 9.87 6.66
CA ASP A 100 19.60 9.95 5.77
C ASP A 100 19.99 8.59 5.12
N GLY A 101 18.99 7.73 4.89
CA GLY A 101 19.15 6.40 4.29
C GLY A 101 19.51 5.26 5.25
N SER A 102 19.71 5.54 6.54
CA SER A 102 19.94 4.52 7.57
C SER A 102 18.65 4.24 8.33
N SER A 103 18.40 2.97 8.70
CA SER A 103 17.26 2.62 9.54
C SER A 103 17.49 3.09 10.97
N GLU A 104 16.49 3.72 11.55
CA GLU A 104 16.53 4.24 12.91
C GLU A 104 15.86 3.29 13.90
N GLU A 105 16.33 3.32 15.15
CA GLU A 105 15.71 2.58 16.25
C GLU A 105 14.44 3.26 16.74
N ASP A 106 13.49 2.46 17.25
CA ASP A 106 12.18 2.93 17.71
C ASP A 106 12.24 4.09 18.74
N SER A 107 13.31 4.16 19.54
CA SER A 107 13.50 5.16 20.60
C SER A 107 13.77 6.58 20.06
N GLU A 108 14.22 6.70 18.81
CA GLU A 108 14.57 7.98 18.17
C GLU A 108 13.49 8.53 17.24
N VAL A 109 12.41 7.76 17.05
CA VAL A 109 11.34 8.05 16.11
C VAL A 109 10.13 8.64 16.83
N LYS A 110 9.58 9.74 16.30
CA LYS A 110 8.41 10.40 16.89
C LYS A 110 7.17 9.51 16.95
N TYR A 111 6.98 8.71 15.90
CA TYR A 111 5.92 7.72 15.75
C TYR A 111 6.54 6.33 15.63
N PRO A 112 6.83 5.65 16.76
CA PRO A 112 7.47 4.33 16.74
C PRO A 112 6.50 3.25 16.23
N PRO A 113 7.02 2.11 15.70
CA PRO A 113 6.20 0.97 15.30
C PRO A 113 5.26 0.49 16.42
N LEU A 114 4.04 0.11 16.05
CA LEU A 114 3.09 -0.58 16.93
C LEU A 114 3.59 -2.00 17.23
N LYS A 115 3.48 -2.41 18.50
CA LYS A 115 3.88 -3.73 19.03
C LYS A 115 2.75 -4.75 18.97
#